data_AF-A0A938CVZ6-F1
#
_entry.id   AF-A0A938CVZ6-F1
#
_cell.length_a   1.000
_cell.length_b   1.000
_cell.length_c   1.000
_cell.angle_alpha   90.00
_cell.angle_beta   90.00
_cell.angle_gamma   90.00
#
_symmetry.space_group_name_H-M   'P 1'
#
loop_
_entity.id
_entity.type
_entity.pdbx_description
1 polymer ?
#
loop_
_entity_poly.entity_id
_entity_poly.type
_entity_poly.pdbx_seq_one_letter_code
_entity_poly.pdbx_strand_id
1 'polypeptide(L)' 'MKKSLAALTGLVPMMLFACVAPVGPVEVMRFHVPQAAQLGSGTMAVEPAVGMDGQSLEYRTYAAAVSRELQ' A
#
# COMPACT_ATOMS: atom_id res chain seq x y z
N MET A 1 -5.21 34.38 -47.17
CA MET A 1 -4.20 33.65 -46.37
C MET A 1 -4.48 33.73 -44.86
N LYS A 2 -5.73 33.50 -44.42
CA LYS A 2 -6.15 33.63 -43.00
C LYS A 2 -6.81 32.36 -42.43
N LYS A 3 -7.08 31.37 -43.30
CA LYS A 3 -7.65 30.08 -42.89
C LYS A 3 -6.61 29.14 -42.27
N SER A 4 -5.32 29.41 -42.51
CA SER A 4 -4.20 28.59 -42.03
C SER A 4 -3.89 28.82 -40.54
N LEU A 5 -4.29 29.96 -39.96
CA LEU A 5 -4.00 30.29 -38.57
C LEU A 5 -4.98 29.63 -37.59
N ALA A 6 -6.23 29.40 -38.01
CA ALA A 6 -7.26 28.76 -37.19
C ALA A 6 -7.07 27.24 -37.05
N ALA A 7 -6.30 26.62 -37.94
CA ALA A 7 -6.02 25.18 -37.89
C ALA A 7 -4.97 24.82 -36.83
N LEU A 8 -4.14 25.78 -36.40
CA LEU A 8 -3.05 25.52 -35.45
C LEU A 8 -3.51 25.53 -33.98
N THR A 9 -4.60 26.25 -33.68
CA THR A 9 -5.11 26.42 -32.31
C THR A 9 -5.83 25.18 -31.77
N GLY A 10 -6.30 24.29 -32.64
CA GLY A 10 -6.97 23.04 -32.25
C GLY A 10 -6.02 21.89 -31.89
N LEU A 11 -4.73 21.99 -32.21
CA LEU A 11 -3.77 20.89 -32.03
C LEU A 11 -3.12 20.86 -30.65
N VAL A 12 -3.10 22.00 -29.95
CA VAL A 12 -2.45 22.16 -28.63
C VAL A 12 -3.05 21.27 -27.53
N PRO A 13 -4.38 21.13 -27.34
CA PRO A 13 -4.92 20.28 -26.29
C PRO A 13 -4.66 18.78 -26.54
N MET A 14 -4.36 18.39 -27.78
CA MET A 14 -4.13 16.98 -28.14
C MET A 14 -2.73 16.49 -27.74
N MET A 15 -1.77 17.41 -27.55
CA MET A 15 -0.42 17.06 -27.09
C MET A 15 -0.32 16.74 -25.59
N LEU A 16 -1.33 17.09 -24.79
CA LEU A 16 -1.35 16.83 -23.34
C LEU A 16 -1.66 15.36 -22.99
N PHE A 17 -2.17 14.56 -23.94
CA PHE A 17 -2.47 13.14 -23.74
C PHE A 17 -1.26 12.20 -23.90
N ALA A 18 -0.07 12.74 -24.19
CA ALA A 18 1.14 11.94 -24.43
C ALA A 18 1.82 11.40 -23.14
N CYS A 19 1.37 11.80 -21.95
CA CYS A 19 1.91 11.31 -20.68
C CYS A 19 1.13 10.11 -20.14
N VAL A 20 0.96 9.06 -20.96
CA VAL A 20 0.47 7.75 -20.51
C VAL A 20 1.69 6.87 -20.28
N ALA A 21 2.06 6.66 -19.02
CA ALA A 21 3.01 5.62 -18.66
C ALA A 21 2.29 4.27 -18.75
N PRO A 22 2.75 3.31 -19.57
CA PRO A 22 2.19 1.97 -19.56
C PRO A 22 2.45 1.36 -18.18
N VAL A 23 1.38 1.12 -17.42
CA VAL A 23 1.48 0.25 -16.26
C VAL A 23 1.72 -1.16 -16.80
N GLY A 24 2.91 -1.70 -16.57
CA GLY A 24 3.17 -3.12 -16.82
C GLY A 24 2.16 -3.98 -16.03
N PRO A 25 2.05 -5.28 -16.32
CA PRO A 25 1.20 -6.17 -15.54
C PRO A 25 1.53 -5.99 -14.06
N VAL A 26 0.62 -5.38 -13.32
CA VAL A 26 0.75 -5.23 -11.87
C VAL A 26 0.35 -6.57 -11.30
N GLU A 27 1.34 -7.38 -10.96
CA GLU A 27 1.14 -8.60 -10.19
C GLU A 27 0.67 -8.19 -8.79
N VAL A 28 -0.64 -8.02 -8.63
CA VAL A 28 -1.27 -7.83 -7.33
C VAL A 28 -1.23 -9.19 -6.64
N MET A 29 -0.16 -9.44 -5.89
CA MET A 29 -0.07 -10.62 -5.04
C MET A 29 -1.07 -10.50 -3.90
N ARG A 30 -2.32 -10.85 -4.17
CA ARG A 30 -3.35 -11.02 -3.16
C ARG A 30 -3.02 -12.29 -2.39
N PHE A 31 -2.43 -12.12 -1.22
CA PHE A 31 -2.35 -13.17 -0.20
C PHE A 31 -3.74 -13.41 0.41
N HIS A 32 -4.72 -13.78 -0.40
CA HIS A 32 -6.02 -14.22 0.07
C HIS A 32 -6.02 -15.74 0.01
N VAL A 33 -5.64 -16.35 1.13
CA VAL A 33 -5.88 -17.77 1.34
C VAL A 33 -7.41 -17.96 1.38
N PRO A 34 -8.00 -18.94 0.68
CA PRO A 34 -9.45 -19.16 0.69
C PRO A 34 -9.88 -19.54 2.11
N GLN A 35 -10.57 -18.61 2.78
CA GLN A 35 -10.63 -18.54 4.23
C GLN A 35 -9.22 -18.34 4.80
N ALA A 36 -9.03 -17.52 5.83
CA ALA A 36 -7.82 -17.63 6.63
C ALA A 36 -7.77 -19.08 7.10
N ALA A 37 -6.98 -19.94 6.43
CA ALA A 37 -6.60 -21.24 6.95
C ALA A 37 -6.01 -20.86 8.29
N GLN A 38 -6.80 -21.09 9.34
CA GLN A 38 -6.68 -20.40 10.61
C GLN A 38 -5.20 -20.37 10.95
N LEU A 39 -4.59 -19.17 10.89
CA LEU A 39 -3.15 -19.00 11.12
C LEU A 39 -2.86 -19.82 12.38
N GLY A 40 -1.94 -20.79 12.27
CA GLY A 40 -1.89 -21.93 13.19
C GLY A 40 -2.24 -21.54 14.62
N SER A 41 -3.27 -22.16 15.20
CA SER A 41 -3.69 -21.84 16.56
C SER A 41 -2.60 -22.32 17.53
N GLY A 42 -2.07 -21.40 18.33
CA GLY A 42 -0.95 -21.67 19.21
C GLY A 42 -0.63 -20.47 20.10
N THR A 43 0.32 -20.66 21.00
CA THR A 43 0.80 -19.58 21.86
C THR A 43 1.56 -18.55 21.03
N MET A 44 1.03 -17.34 20.97
CA MET A 44 1.70 -16.19 20.36
C MET A 44 2.32 -15.33 21.47
N ALA A 45 3.55 -14.86 21.26
CA ALA A 45 4.23 -13.92 22.15
C ALA A 45 4.52 -12.62 21.39
N VAL A 46 4.34 -11.50 22.07
CA VAL A 46 4.74 -10.17 21.59
C VAL A 46 6.09 -9.86 22.23
N GLU A 47 7.12 -9.65 21.41
CA GLU A 47 8.50 -9.41 21.85
C GLU A 47 9.00 -8.04 21.35
N PRO A 48 9.88 -7.36 22.10
CA PRO A 48 10.46 -6.11 21.65
C PRO A 48 11.42 -6.36 20.48
N ALA A 49 11.46 -5.44 19.52
CA ALA A 49 12.42 -5.54 18.42
C ALA A 49 13.86 -5.29 18.91
N VAL A 50 14.83 -5.69 18.09
CA VAL A 50 16.25 -5.48 18.39
C VAL A 50 16.52 -3.98 18.60
N GLY A 51 17.11 -3.65 19.75
CA GLY A 51 17.41 -2.26 20.13
C GLY A 51 16.25 -1.51 20.78
N MET A 52 15.08 -2.12 20.96
CA MET A 52 13.98 -1.55 21.75
C MET A 52 14.09 -1.93 23.22
N ASP A 53 13.76 -0.99 24.10
CA ASP A 53 13.60 -1.26 25.53
C ASP A 53 12.24 -1.91 25.80
N GLY A 54 12.27 -3.19 26.20
CA GLY A 54 11.08 -3.95 26.58
C GLY A 54 10.41 -3.49 27.89
N GLN A 55 11.05 -2.61 28.67
CA GLN A 55 10.45 -2.02 29.86
C GLN A 55 9.82 -0.64 29.61
N SER A 56 9.98 -0.08 28.40
CA SER A 56 9.37 1.18 28.00
C SER A 56 7.83 1.14 28.11
N LEU A 57 7.23 2.28 28.46
CA LEU A 57 5.78 2.39 28.62
C LEU A 57 5.06 2.20 27.27
N GLU A 58 5.67 2.66 26.21
CA GLU A 58 5.21 2.56 24.83
C GLU A 58 5.09 1.11 24.41
N TYR A 59 6.17 0.33 24.59
CA TYR A 59 6.18 -1.10 24.28
C TYR A 59 5.14 -1.85 25.11
N ARG A 60 5.09 -1.62 26.43
CA ARG A 60 4.17 -2.35 27.31
C ARG A 60 2.71 -2.04 27.01
N THR A 61 2.39 -0.80 26.65
CA THR A 61 1.03 -0.40 26.26
C THR A 61 0.63 -1.06 24.94
N TYR A 62 1.52 -1.06 23.95
CA TYR A 62 1.32 -1.74 22.68
C TYR A 62 1.16 -3.25 22.86
N ALA A 63 2.07 -3.91 23.58
CA ALA A 63 2.05 -5.35 23.81
C ALA A 63 0.77 -5.79 24.53
N ALA A 64 0.30 -5.00 25.50
CA ALA A 64 -0.97 -5.26 26.19
C ALA A 64 -2.19 -5.14 25.27
N ALA A 65 -2.19 -4.20 24.32
CA ALA A 65 -3.27 -4.07 23.34
C ALA A 65 -3.29 -5.25 22.37
N VAL A 66 -2.13 -5.60 21.79
CA VAL A 66 -2.00 -6.74 20.87
C VAL A 66 -2.39 -8.04 21.55
N SER A 67 -1.98 -8.25 22.80
CA SER A 67 -2.32 -9.48 23.55
C SER A 67 -3.83 -9.69 23.73
N ARG A 68 -4.63 -8.61 23.75
CA ARG A 68 -6.10 -8.70 23.83
C ARG A 68 -6.74 -9.14 22.53
N GLU A 69 -6.16 -8.74 21.39
CA GLU A 69 -6.63 -9.14 20.06
C GLU A 69 -6.23 -10.58 19.69
N LEU A 70 -5.26 -11.15 20.41
CA LEU A 70 -4.79 -12.52 20.22
C LEU A 70 -5.53 -13.56 21.08
N GLN A 71 -6.37 -13.14 22.03
CA GLN A 71 -7.24 -14.00 22.85
C GLN A 71 -8.54 -14.33 22.10
#